data_AF-A0A653H3G3-F1
#
_entry.id   AF-A0A653H3G3-F1
#
_cell.length_a   1.000
_cell.length_b   1.000
_cell.length_c   1.000
_cell.angle_alpha   90.00
_cell.angle_beta   90.00
_cell.angle_gamma   90.00
#
_symmetry.space_group_name_H-M   'P 1'
#
loop_
_entity.id
_entity.type
_entity.pdbx_description
1 polymer ?
#
loop_
_entity_poly.entity_id
_entity_poly.type
_entity_poly.pdbx_seq_one_letter_code
_entity_poly.pdbx_strand_id
1 'polypeptide(L)'
;MTSQKRKNKKINLLKDQMFLTKKYVDMKDPIYDSEVEDENCFYTVLNAEEIEYSQKISNMKNKMFDDLSIISFEEFEKKSESLINSFFFNFKFEQFIGDLKDLNVKKYNDYLVLQLLKKSFDRDNETHIAVSCLLNLLNITKLIIPEQVHRAFEKILLSLDDIKLDCPECYEIVLKYLRFCTLDNVIDKDFIFKLPSAFFDTLEINKWDEKEIGLYNNNVKENELNNYNIEEINTNRMEDNQYNDAKNVDMVDNILNDSTKENSVSSRRMYNVANTTSDNNIVDEVDENDENNEYTEEEKKKMKKEAIWKNTMLWVLKLNLVEAEKEKKEFKKKTRDFLIDFFNDGNTDEVIEFLNQTNSLYHYEFIRISIIESFSKNNLCRKYVSFLLDELCGSYFFESDIVIAFIRIIGYIDDYEIDFPNCKEMLCKFLHRCIYDDILCPAFLNDMYRLHIGGVTGMMISNKTQQRINDKKTLNMNNIDHIWDDDDTYAQMKLKRKINNTLLEYFYSYISEEDTFLDLDEFLPANHDLYNYVVKKIFVLNVDINNDTLQSLKLVEFLINKKFITLKNVEGGLIEVMHALKDIILDIPKYPTHLKNIITQLLNKKYITQDVFDTVSKGIDTCIN
;
A
#
# COMPACT_ATOMS: atom_id res chain seq x y z
N MET A 1 4.68 -13.16 64.70
CA MET A 1 5.72 -12.19 64.27
C MET A 1 6.66 -12.69 63.16
N THR A 2 6.73 -13.98 62.82
CA THR A 2 7.66 -14.51 61.78
C THR A 2 7.22 -14.27 60.32
N SER A 3 5.93 -14.02 60.05
CA SER A 3 5.42 -13.76 58.69
C SER A 3 5.85 -12.39 58.12
N GLN A 4 5.72 -11.30 58.90
CA GLN A 4 6.14 -9.94 58.49
C GLN A 4 7.61 -9.87 58.03
N LYS A 5 8.53 -10.56 58.74
CA LYS A 5 9.96 -10.55 58.40
C LYS A 5 10.29 -11.18 57.04
N ARG A 6 9.47 -12.11 56.53
CA ARG A 6 9.66 -12.70 55.18
C ARG A 6 9.15 -11.78 54.07
N LYS A 7 8.05 -11.04 54.27
CA LYS A 7 7.56 -10.06 53.28
C LYS A 7 8.55 -8.90 53.07
N ASN A 8 9.09 -8.33 54.15
CA ASN A 8 10.06 -7.23 54.03
C ASN A 8 11.37 -7.66 53.34
N LYS A 9 11.84 -8.90 53.54
CA LYS A 9 13.05 -9.39 52.82
C LYS A 9 12.84 -9.53 51.31
N LYS A 10 11.63 -9.90 50.86
CA LYS A 10 11.31 -10.02 49.42
C LYS A 10 11.09 -8.66 48.76
N ILE A 11 10.48 -7.70 49.47
CA ILE A 11 10.31 -6.32 49.02
C ILE A 11 11.65 -5.59 48.91
N ASN A 12 12.58 -5.81 49.85
CA ASN A 12 13.92 -5.23 49.74
C ASN A 12 14.71 -5.85 48.58
N LEU A 13 14.65 -7.17 48.35
CA LEU A 13 15.30 -7.80 47.20
C LEU A 13 14.83 -7.21 45.85
N LEU A 14 13.53 -6.93 45.72
CA LEU A 14 12.95 -6.30 44.52
C LEU A 14 13.39 -4.84 44.37
N LYS A 15 13.51 -4.08 45.48
CA LYS A 15 14.11 -2.74 45.43
C LYS A 15 15.59 -2.78 45.05
N ASP A 16 16.37 -3.68 45.64
CA ASP A 16 17.79 -3.83 45.35
C ASP A 16 18.04 -4.29 43.90
N GLN A 17 17.12 -5.05 43.29
CA GLN A 17 17.14 -5.38 41.86
C GLN A 17 16.73 -4.20 40.95
N MET A 18 15.82 -3.32 41.38
CA MET A 18 15.51 -2.07 40.66
C MET A 18 16.63 -1.02 40.79
N PHE A 19 17.47 -1.11 41.82
CA PHE A 19 18.66 -0.27 42.02
C PHE A 19 19.98 -0.98 41.66
N LEU A 20 19.93 -1.92 40.69
CA LEU A 20 21.13 -2.29 39.96
C LEU A 20 21.63 -1.08 39.17
N THR A 21 22.55 -0.34 39.80
CA THR A 21 23.37 0.66 39.15
C THR A 21 23.99 0.05 37.89
N LYS A 22 24.03 0.83 36.80
CA LYS A 22 24.78 0.44 35.60
C LYS A 22 26.17 -0.04 36.05
N LYS A 23 26.51 -1.29 35.73
CA LYS A 23 27.92 -1.72 35.79
C LYS A 23 28.68 -0.75 34.89
N TYR A 24 29.57 0.04 35.47
CA TYR A 24 30.59 0.71 34.68
C TYR A 24 31.44 -0.40 34.06
N VAL A 25 31.31 -0.56 32.75
CA VAL A 25 32.16 -1.44 31.95
C VAL A 25 33.56 -0.82 31.97
N ASP A 26 34.59 -1.66 32.09
CA ASP A 26 35.97 -1.20 32.17
C ASP A 26 36.40 -0.61 30.82
N MET A 27 36.50 0.71 30.73
CA MET A 27 36.92 1.46 29.53
C MET A 27 38.40 1.23 29.16
N LYS A 28 39.06 0.19 29.70
CA LYS A 28 40.44 -0.20 29.40
C LYS A 28 40.55 -1.62 28.84
N ASP A 29 39.44 -2.28 28.51
CA ASP A 29 39.48 -3.55 27.79
C ASP A 29 39.97 -3.33 26.34
N PRO A 30 41.16 -3.85 25.94
CA PRO A 30 41.72 -3.62 24.60
C PRO A 30 40.98 -4.35 23.47
N ILE A 31 39.92 -5.10 23.78
CA ILE A 31 39.11 -5.87 22.82
C ILE A 31 37.76 -5.17 22.53
N TYR A 32 37.42 -4.10 23.27
CA TYR A 32 36.16 -3.38 23.08
C TYR A 32 36.28 -2.35 21.94
N ASP A 33 36.03 -2.79 20.71
CA ASP A 33 35.87 -1.91 19.55
C ASP A 33 34.47 -1.27 19.59
N SER A 34 34.41 0.07 19.63
CA SER A 34 33.17 0.82 19.91
C SER A 34 32.50 1.37 18.64
N GLU A 35 32.77 0.77 17.49
CA GLU A 35 32.12 1.09 16.22
C GLU A 35 31.32 -0.12 15.72
N VAL A 36 30.10 0.15 15.25
CA VAL A 36 29.10 -0.84 14.75
C VAL A 36 28.38 -1.67 15.83
N GLU A 37 27.51 -1.02 16.62
CA GLU A 37 26.25 -1.63 17.05
C GLU A 37 25.07 -0.84 16.45
N ASP A 38 24.18 -1.54 15.73
CA ASP A 38 23.10 -0.93 14.95
C ASP A 38 22.05 -0.23 15.84
N GLU A 39 21.82 1.07 15.63
CA GLU A 39 20.86 1.89 16.40
C GLU A 39 19.38 1.47 16.22
N ASN A 40 19.08 0.50 15.33
CA ASN A 40 17.72 0.03 15.02
C ASN A 40 17.21 -1.12 15.91
N CYS A 41 17.96 -1.58 16.90
CA CYS A 41 17.53 -2.65 17.80
C CYS A 41 16.58 -2.14 18.93
N PHE A 42 15.31 -1.91 18.59
CA PHE A 42 14.25 -1.59 19.55
C PHE A 42 13.93 -2.78 20.48
N TYR A 43 14.60 -2.85 21.63
CA TYR A 43 14.24 -3.77 22.71
C TYR A 43 12.85 -3.44 23.27
N THR A 44 11.86 -4.22 22.89
CA THR A 44 10.53 -4.17 23.52
C THR A 44 10.63 -4.84 24.89
N VAL A 45 10.28 -4.14 25.96
CA VAL A 45 10.19 -4.72 27.32
C VAL A 45 8.96 -5.62 27.38
N LEU A 46 9.13 -6.87 26.95
CA LEU A 46 8.08 -7.87 26.91
C LEU A 46 7.67 -8.27 28.33
N ASN A 47 6.44 -7.95 28.71
CA ASN A 47 5.86 -8.42 29.96
C ASN A 47 5.57 -9.93 29.83
N ALA A 48 6.28 -10.74 30.62
CA ALA A 48 6.16 -12.20 30.57
C ALA A 48 4.71 -12.69 30.84
N GLU A 49 3.96 -11.96 31.66
CA GLU A 49 2.55 -12.28 31.96
C GLU A 49 1.63 -12.04 30.74
N GLU A 50 1.92 -11.03 29.91
CA GLU A 50 1.18 -10.74 28.68
C GLU A 50 1.50 -11.74 27.56
N ILE A 51 2.74 -12.22 27.49
CA ILE A 51 3.11 -13.34 26.61
C ILE A 51 2.37 -14.61 27.03
N GLU A 52 2.40 -14.97 28.32
CA GLU A 52 1.74 -16.19 28.81
C GLU A 52 0.21 -16.13 28.60
N TYR A 53 -0.40 -14.95 28.80
CA TYR A 53 -1.80 -14.71 28.51
C TYR A 53 -2.11 -14.80 27.01
N SER A 54 -1.28 -14.20 26.15
CA SER A 54 -1.44 -14.25 24.69
C SER A 54 -1.27 -15.66 24.13
N GLN A 55 -0.33 -16.44 24.67
CA GLN A 55 -0.17 -17.86 24.37
C GLN A 55 -1.38 -18.68 24.84
N LYS A 56 -1.92 -18.40 26.04
CA LYS A 56 -3.16 -19.03 26.53
C LYS A 56 -4.38 -18.69 25.66
N ILE A 57 -4.53 -17.43 25.23
CA ILE A 57 -5.60 -17.04 24.29
C ILE A 57 -5.40 -17.68 22.91
N SER A 58 -4.17 -17.74 22.40
CA SER A 58 -3.87 -18.42 21.14
C SER A 58 -4.25 -19.90 21.23
N ASN A 59 -3.87 -20.58 22.31
CA ASN A 59 -4.24 -21.98 22.56
C ASN A 59 -5.76 -22.19 22.73
N MET A 60 -6.49 -21.24 23.33
CA MET A 60 -7.96 -21.30 23.41
C MET A 60 -8.64 -21.00 22.06
N LYS A 61 -8.12 -20.05 21.28
CA LYS A 61 -8.59 -19.78 19.91
C LYS A 61 -8.38 -20.99 19.02
N ASN A 62 -7.19 -21.60 19.07
CA ASN A 62 -6.87 -22.81 18.32
C ASN A 62 -7.83 -23.95 18.69
N LYS A 63 -8.11 -24.17 19.98
CA LYS A 63 -9.16 -25.11 20.41
C LYS A 63 -10.56 -24.77 19.87
N MET A 64 -10.94 -23.50 19.84
CA MET A 64 -12.21 -23.10 19.21
C MET A 64 -12.20 -23.31 17.68
N PHE A 65 -11.05 -23.20 17.02
CA PHE A 65 -10.92 -23.51 15.59
C PHE A 65 -10.96 -25.02 15.33
N ASP A 66 -10.41 -25.85 16.23
CA ASP A 66 -10.55 -27.31 16.22
C ASP A 66 -12.05 -27.71 16.30
N ASP A 67 -12.80 -27.08 17.21
CA ASP A 67 -14.26 -27.28 17.36
C ASP A 67 -15.08 -26.83 16.13
N LEU A 68 -14.52 -25.98 15.26
CA LEU A 68 -15.12 -25.54 13.99
C LEU A 68 -14.54 -26.26 12.75
N SER A 69 -13.63 -27.23 12.90
CA SER A 69 -12.90 -27.90 11.80
C SER A 69 -12.10 -26.96 10.88
N ILE A 70 -11.69 -25.78 11.36
CA ILE A 70 -10.93 -24.80 10.59
C ILE A 70 -9.44 -25.12 10.72
N ILE A 71 -8.88 -25.73 9.68
CA ILE A 71 -7.45 -26.05 9.56
C ILE A 71 -6.59 -24.80 9.82
N SER A 72 -5.52 -24.95 10.60
CA SER A 72 -4.54 -23.89 10.88
C SER A 72 -3.83 -23.42 9.60
N PHE A 73 -3.27 -22.21 9.57
CA PHE A 73 -2.58 -21.74 8.36
C PHE A 73 -1.37 -22.63 8.03
N GLU A 74 -0.55 -23.00 9.01
CA GLU A 74 0.64 -23.86 8.82
C GLU A 74 0.26 -25.27 8.27
N GLU A 75 -0.88 -25.82 8.69
CA GLU A 75 -1.38 -27.07 8.09
C GLU A 75 -1.93 -26.87 6.68
N PHE A 76 -2.57 -25.73 6.41
CA PHE A 76 -3.02 -25.38 5.06
C PHE A 76 -1.81 -25.23 4.11
N GLU A 77 -0.72 -24.58 4.53
CA GLU A 77 0.52 -24.47 3.73
C GLU A 77 1.01 -25.86 3.31
N LYS A 78 1.22 -26.76 4.28
CA LYS A 78 1.70 -28.15 4.03
C LYS A 78 0.76 -28.95 3.11
N LYS A 79 -0.56 -28.84 3.31
CA LYS A 79 -1.56 -29.51 2.47
C LYS A 79 -1.61 -28.91 1.07
N SER A 80 -1.58 -27.58 0.94
CA SER A 80 -1.56 -26.87 -0.35
C SER A 80 -0.31 -27.21 -1.16
N GLU A 81 0.85 -27.31 -0.51
CA GLU A 81 2.10 -27.71 -1.17
C GLU A 81 2.03 -29.15 -1.71
N SER A 82 1.53 -30.11 -0.92
CA SER A 82 1.32 -31.49 -1.37
C SER A 82 0.36 -31.57 -2.56
N LEU A 83 -0.73 -30.79 -2.50
CA LEU A 83 -1.78 -30.71 -3.52
C LEU A 83 -1.28 -30.07 -4.84
N ILE A 84 -0.47 -29.00 -4.76
CA ILE A 84 0.20 -28.39 -5.92
C ILE A 84 1.25 -29.33 -6.52
N ASN A 85 2.07 -29.97 -5.69
CA ASN A 85 3.09 -30.92 -6.16
C ASN A 85 2.45 -32.15 -6.84
N SER A 86 1.32 -32.64 -6.32
CA SER A 86 0.50 -33.71 -6.93
C SER A 86 -0.02 -33.30 -8.31
N PHE A 87 -0.59 -32.10 -8.43
CA PHE A 87 -1.09 -31.59 -9.71
C PHE A 87 0.02 -31.45 -10.77
N PHE A 88 1.19 -30.93 -10.42
CA PHE A 88 2.31 -30.87 -11.35
C PHE A 88 2.92 -32.24 -11.73
N PHE A 89 2.54 -33.32 -11.05
CA PHE A 89 2.93 -34.69 -11.41
C PHE A 89 1.88 -35.40 -12.29
N ASN A 90 0.59 -35.06 -12.15
CA ASN A 90 -0.50 -35.84 -12.76
C ASN A 90 -1.52 -35.05 -13.60
N PHE A 91 -1.50 -33.71 -13.54
CA PHE A 91 -2.44 -32.77 -14.18
C PHE A 91 -3.94 -33.09 -13.97
N LYS A 92 -4.30 -33.73 -12.85
CA LYS A 92 -5.68 -34.12 -12.54
C LYS A 92 -6.48 -32.98 -11.92
N PHE A 93 -7.08 -32.15 -12.77
CA PHE A 93 -7.95 -31.03 -12.38
C PHE A 93 -9.07 -31.45 -11.41
N GLU A 94 -9.81 -32.53 -11.70
CA GLU A 94 -10.91 -33.00 -10.85
C GLU A 94 -10.45 -33.38 -9.44
N GLN A 95 -9.30 -34.05 -9.33
CA GLN A 95 -8.71 -34.43 -8.05
C GLN A 95 -8.30 -33.19 -7.26
N PHE A 96 -7.58 -32.24 -7.88
CA PHE A 96 -7.19 -30.99 -7.22
C PHE A 96 -8.41 -30.19 -6.70
N ILE A 97 -9.48 -30.14 -7.49
CA ILE A 97 -10.74 -29.46 -7.12
C ILE A 97 -11.46 -30.19 -5.98
N GLY A 98 -11.41 -31.53 -5.96
CA GLY A 98 -11.92 -32.35 -4.85
C GLY A 98 -11.13 -32.12 -3.57
N ASP A 99 -9.81 -32.37 -3.62
CA ASP A 99 -8.90 -32.22 -2.49
C ASP A 99 -8.98 -30.79 -1.90
N LEU A 100 -9.09 -29.74 -2.74
CA LEU A 100 -9.25 -28.34 -2.27
C LEU A 100 -10.63 -28.05 -1.66
N LYS A 101 -11.70 -28.72 -2.11
CA LYS A 101 -13.02 -28.64 -1.45
C LYS A 101 -12.97 -29.28 -0.06
N ASP A 102 -12.29 -30.42 0.06
CA ASP A 102 -12.14 -31.15 1.32
C ASP A 102 -11.29 -30.39 2.34
N LEU A 103 -10.39 -29.48 1.90
CA LEU A 103 -9.73 -28.53 2.80
C LEU A 103 -10.70 -27.51 3.43
N ASN A 104 -11.80 -27.16 2.76
CA ASN A 104 -12.86 -26.26 3.23
C ASN A 104 -12.41 -24.89 3.83
N VAL A 105 -11.23 -24.37 3.46
CA VAL A 105 -10.68 -23.10 4.01
C VAL A 105 -10.42 -22.09 2.89
N LYS A 106 -11.48 -21.48 2.36
CA LYS A 106 -11.38 -20.51 1.25
C LYS A 106 -10.51 -19.28 1.56
N LYS A 107 -10.44 -18.84 2.82
CA LYS A 107 -9.70 -17.64 3.26
C LYS A 107 -8.20 -17.66 2.91
N TYR A 108 -7.60 -18.84 2.71
CA TYR A 108 -6.17 -18.98 2.42
C TYR A 108 -5.86 -19.23 0.93
N ASN A 109 -6.87 -19.20 0.05
CA ASN A 109 -6.68 -19.62 -1.33
C ASN A 109 -5.86 -18.64 -2.20
N ASP A 110 -5.65 -17.39 -1.76
CA ASP A 110 -4.66 -16.49 -2.37
C ASP A 110 -3.23 -16.99 -2.20
N TYR A 111 -2.90 -17.57 -1.05
CA TYR A 111 -1.61 -18.24 -0.84
C TYR A 111 -1.46 -19.44 -1.77
N LEU A 112 -2.51 -20.25 -1.93
CA LEU A 112 -2.50 -21.38 -2.87
C LEU A 112 -2.29 -20.93 -4.32
N VAL A 113 -2.96 -19.86 -4.76
CA VAL A 113 -2.76 -19.27 -6.10
C VAL A 113 -1.35 -18.73 -6.25
N LEU A 114 -0.82 -18.02 -5.24
CA LEU A 114 0.55 -17.51 -5.21
C LEU A 114 1.57 -18.64 -5.35
N GLN A 115 1.42 -19.74 -4.59
CA GLN A 115 2.35 -20.87 -4.66
C GLN A 115 2.20 -21.67 -5.97
N LEU A 116 0.98 -21.82 -6.49
CA LEU A 116 0.73 -22.47 -7.78
C LEU A 116 1.41 -21.71 -8.92
N LEU A 117 1.28 -20.37 -8.94
CA LEU A 117 1.96 -19.52 -9.90
C LEU A 117 3.48 -19.58 -9.70
N LYS A 118 4.00 -19.34 -8.48
CA LYS A 118 5.45 -19.37 -8.20
C LYS A 118 6.12 -20.69 -8.62
N LYS A 119 5.54 -21.84 -8.25
CA LYS A 119 6.08 -23.16 -8.61
C LYS A 119 5.93 -23.55 -10.08
N SER A 120 5.35 -22.68 -10.90
CA SER A 120 5.24 -22.86 -12.35
C SER A 120 6.32 -22.16 -13.16
N PHE A 121 7.00 -21.12 -12.63
CA PHE A 121 7.93 -20.30 -13.42
C PHE A 121 9.08 -21.10 -14.05
N ASP A 122 9.62 -22.09 -13.34
CA ASP A 122 10.74 -22.91 -13.81
C ASP A 122 10.29 -24.13 -14.65
N ARG A 123 9.04 -24.11 -15.12
CA ARG A 123 8.42 -25.23 -15.84
C ARG A 123 8.11 -24.88 -17.29
N ASP A 124 7.73 -25.91 -18.04
CA ASP A 124 7.48 -25.81 -19.48
C ASP A 124 6.11 -25.16 -19.80
N ASN A 125 5.92 -24.81 -21.08
CA ASN A 125 4.72 -24.12 -21.53
C ASN A 125 3.40 -24.89 -21.35
N GLU A 126 3.41 -26.22 -21.33
CA GLU A 126 2.21 -27.03 -21.13
C GLU A 126 1.74 -26.91 -19.68
N THR A 127 2.68 -26.90 -18.70
CA THR A 127 2.32 -26.63 -17.29
C THR A 127 1.72 -25.24 -17.10
N HIS A 128 2.26 -24.20 -17.77
CA HIS A 128 1.71 -22.84 -17.69
C HIS A 128 0.26 -22.76 -18.22
N ILE A 129 -0.04 -23.49 -19.29
CA ILE A 129 -1.40 -23.60 -19.83
C ILE A 129 -2.28 -24.35 -18.84
N ALA A 130 -1.81 -25.47 -18.27
CA ALA A 130 -2.54 -26.23 -17.26
C ALA A 130 -2.85 -25.41 -16.00
N VAL A 131 -1.91 -24.58 -15.51
CA VAL A 131 -2.16 -23.65 -14.41
C VAL A 131 -3.22 -22.61 -14.77
N SER A 132 -3.16 -22.05 -15.99
CA SER A 132 -4.17 -21.08 -16.47
C SER A 132 -5.57 -21.69 -16.51
N CYS A 133 -5.70 -22.88 -17.11
CA CYS A 133 -6.95 -23.65 -17.13
C CYS A 133 -7.43 -23.99 -15.70
N LEU A 134 -6.52 -24.31 -14.78
CA LEU A 134 -6.87 -24.58 -13.39
C LEU A 134 -7.41 -23.32 -12.69
N LEU A 135 -6.79 -22.15 -12.87
CA LEU A 135 -7.29 -20.89 -12.31
C LEU A 135 -8.71 -20.56 -12.82
N ASN A 136 -8.96 -20.77 -14.12
CA ASN A 136 -10.30 -20.64 -14.70
C ASN A 136 -11.31 -21.59 -14.04
N LEU A 137 -10.99 -22.88 -13.96
CA LEU A 137 -11.85 -23.88 -13.30
C LEU A 137 -12.11 -23.58 -11.82
N LEU A 138 -11.10 -23.08 -11.08
CA LEU A 138 -11.23 -22.66 -9.69
C LEU A 138 -12.13 -21.43 -9.53
N ASN A 139 -12.09 -20.50 -10.48
CA ASN A 139 -12.97 -19.32 -10.52
C ASN A 139 -14.42 -19.71 -10.83
N ILE A 140 -14.63 -20.53 -11.87
CA ILE A 140 -15.96 -21.07 -12.25
C ILE A 140 -16.58 -21.86 -11.08
N THR A 141 -15.78 -22.70 -10.39
CA THR A 141 -16.24 -23.47 -9.23
C THR A 141 -16.36 -22.64 -7.93
N LYS A 142 -16.13 -21.33 -7.99
CA LYS A 142 -16.19 -20.38 -6.85
C LYS A 142 -15.31 -20.82 -5.67
N LEU A 143 -14.18 -21.48 -5.96
CA LEU A 143 -13.17 -21.86 -4.97
C LEU A 143 -12.17 -20.74 -4.72
N ILE A 144 -11.84 -19.96 -5.76
CA ILE A 144 -11.11 -18.69 -5.65
C ILE A 144 -12.04 -17.53 -6.02
N ILE A 145 -11.64 -16.32 -5.66
CA ILE A 145 -12.28 -15.05 -6.05
C ILE A 145 -11.25 -14.13 -6.72
N PRO A 146 -11.65 -13.20 -7.61
CA PRO A 146 -10.71 -12.34 -8.33
C PRO A 146 -9.74 -11.57 -7.42
N GLU A 147 -10.20 -11.12 -6.26
CA GLU A 147 -9.41 -10.35 -5.29
C GLU A 147 -8.26 -11.17 -4.70
N GLN A 148 -8.45 -12.49 -4.55
CA GLN A 148 -7.38 -13.41 -4.14
C GLN A 148 -6.33 -13.57 -5.22
N VAL A 149 -6.77 -13.61 -6.48
CA VAL A 149 -5.87 -13.69 -7.65
C VAL A 149 -5.10 -12.37 -7.79
N HIS A 150 -5.76 -11.21 -7.65
CA HIS A 150 -5.11 -9.89 -7.67
C HIS A 150 -4.01 -9.78 -6.61
N ARG A 151 -4.27 -10.18 -5.36
CA ARG A 151 -3.24 -10.18 -4.29
C ARG A 151 -2.08 -11.13 -4.58
N ALA A 152 -2.34 -12.30 -5.17
CA ALA A 152 -1.28 -13.21 -5.59
C ALA A 152 -0.39 -12.59 -6.70
N PHE A 153 -1.00 -11.92 -7.70
CA PHE A 153 -0.24 -11.19 -8.72
C PHE A 153 0.55 -10.02 -8.15
N GLU A 154 -0.03 -9.18 -7.29
CA GLU A 154 0.73 -8.09 -6.64
C GLU A 154 1.92 -8.63 -5.83
N LYS A 155 1.76 -9.76 -5.10
CA LYS A 155 2.90 -10.38 -4.40
C LYS A 155 3.96 -10.94 -5.35
N ILE A 156 3.58 -11.41 -6.54
CA ILE A 156 4.54 -11.82 -7.58
C ILE A 156 5.26 -10.60 -8.14
N LEU A 157 4.55 -9.53 -8.48
CA LEU A 157 5.11 -8.27 -8.99
C LEU A 157 6.15 -7.69 -8.03
N LEU A 158 5.88 -7.70 -6.71
CA LEU A 158 6.80 -7.28 -5.65
C LEU A 158 8.01 -8.22 -5.42
N SER A 159 8.04 -9.39 -6.05
CA SER A 159 9.16 -10.35 -5.98
C SER A 159 9.72 -10.70 -7.36
N LEU A 160 9.40 -9.91 -8.40
CA LEU A 160 9.82 -10.23 -9.76
C LEU A 160 11.33 -10.18 -9.95
N ASP A 161 12.01 -9.22 -9.33
CA ASP A 161 13.47 -9.10 -9.44
C ASP A 161 14.20 -10.26 -8.74
N ASP A 162 13.66 -10.81 -7.65
CA ASP A 162 14.14 -12.06 -7.05
C ASP A 162 13.90 -13.25 -7.99
N ILE A 163 12.65 -13.40 -8.48
CA ILE A 163 12.26 -14.51 -9.37
C ILE A 163 13.05 -14.48 -10.68
N LYS A 164 13.47 -13.30 -11.16
CA LYS A 164 14.29 -13.13 -12.36
C LYS A 164 15.68 -13.77 -12.25
N LEU A 165 16.21 -13.94 -11.04
CA LEU A 165 17.50 -14.60 -10.81
C LEU A 165 17.43 -16.09 -11.15
N ASP A 166 16.31 -16.74 -10.82
CA ASP A 166 16.06 -18.15 -11.11
C ASP A 166 15.45 -18.36 -12.52
N CYS A 167 14.50 -17.50 -12.91
CA CYS A 167 13.75 -17.57 -14.17
C CYS A 167 13.82 -16.23 -14.95
N PRO A 168 14.76 -16.07 -15.90
CA PRO A 168 14.92 -14.84 -16.67
C PRO A 168 13.69 -14.39 -17.47
N GLU A 169 12.82 -15.33 -17.86
CA GLU A 169 11.61 -15.10 -18.65
C GLU A 169 10.37 -14.76 -17.78
N CYS A 170 10.55 -14.53 -16.48
CA CYS A 170 9.45 -14.37 -15.52
C CYS A 170 8.46 -13.24 -15.88
N TYR A 171 8.94 -12.13 -16.47
CA TYR A 171 8.08 -11.03 -16.93
C TYR A 171 7.17 -11.46 -18.09
N GLU A 172 7.67 -12.30 -19.02
CA GLU A 172 6.88 -12.86 -20.12
C GLU A 172 5.81 -13.83 -19.59
N ILE A 173 6.19 -14.66 -18.62
CA ILE A 173 5.33 -15.66 -17.97
C ILE A 173 4.19 -14.97 -17.20
N VAL A 174 4.48 -13.93 -16.41
CA VAL A 174 3.44 -13.12 -15.73
C VAL A 174 2.47 -12.51 -16.73
N LEU A 175 2.98 -11.90 -17.81
CA LEU A 175 2.12 -11.26 -18.80
C LEU A 175 1.25 -12.25 -19.58
N LYS A 176 1.80 -13.44 -19.89
CA LYS A 176 1.06 -14.59 -20.46
C LYS A 176 -0.06 -15.03 -19.51
N TYR A 177 0.22 -15.16 -18.21
CA TYR A 177 -0.81 -15.51 -17.23
C TYR A 177 -1.89 -14.44 -17.10
N LEU A 178 -1.52 -13.16 -17.05
CA LEU A 178 -2.48 -12.06 -17.01
C LEU A 178 -3.39 -12.09 -18.24
N ARG A 179 -2.84 -12.26 -19.45
CA ARG A 179 -3.63 -12.41 -20.68
C ARG A 179 -4.65 -13.53 -20.59
N PHE A 180 -4.25 -14.72 -20.15
CA PHE A 180 -5.17 -15.87 -20.05
C PHE A 180 -6.22 -15.64 -18.96
N CYS A 181 -5.84 -15.15 -17.78
CA CYS A 181 -6.78 -14.80 -16.71
C CYS A 181 -7.78 -13.72 -17.14
N THR A 182 -7.37 -12.75 -17.98
CA THR A 182 -8.26 -11.73 -18.55
C THR A 182 -9.20 -12.30 -19.62
N LEU A 183 -8.74 -13.23 -20.46
CA LEU A 183 -9.60 -13.92 -21.44
C LEU A 183 -10.65 -14.80 -20.76
N ASP A 184 -10.27 -15.47 -19.66
CA ASP A 184 -11.11 -16.33 -18.85
C ASP A 184 -12.00 -15.57 -17.84
N ASN A 185 -11.90 -14.24 -17.79
CA ASN A 185 -12.62 -13.37 -16.83
C ASN A 185 -12.37 -13.75 -15.35
N VAL A 186 -11.16 -14.20 -15.05
CA VAL A 186 -10.63 -14.43 -13.69
C VAL A 186 -10.13 -13.13 -13.06
N ILE A 187 -9.63 -12.22 -13.89
CA ILE A 187 -9.08 -10.90 -13.54
C ILE A 187 -9.72 -9.86 -14.46
N ASP A 188 -9.95 -8.66 -13.95
CA ASP A 188 -10.42 -7.54 -14.76
C ASP A 188 -9.40 -7.17 -15.87
N LYS A 189 -9.91 -6.76 -17.04
CA LYS A 189 -9.09 -6.19 -18.12
C LYS A 189 -8.32 -4.98 -17.63
N ASP A 190 -8.88 -4.20 -16.71
CA ASP A 190 -8.30 -2.96 -16.25
C ASP A 190 -7.07 -3.17 -15.34
N PHE A 191 -6.87 -4.38 -14.80
CA PHE A 191 -5.73 -4.71 -13.95
C PHE A 191 -4.38 -4.49 -14.66
N ILE A 192 -4.29 -4.73 -15.98
CA ILE A 192 -3.01 -4.57 -16.70
C ILE A 192 -2.51 -3.12 -16.72
N PHE A 193 -3.41 -2.13 -16.78
CA PHE A 193 -3.02 -0.71 -16.72
C PHE A 193 -2.50 -0.31 -15.34
N LYS A 194 -2.87 -1.05 -14.29
CA LYS A 194 -2.40 -0.81 -12.92
C LYS A 194 -0.99 -1.35 -12.66
N LEU A 195 -0.36 -2.13 -13.55
CA LEU A 195 0.99 -2.70 -13.31
C LEU A 195 2.07 -1.61 -13.09
N PRO A 196 3.17 -1.91 -12.36
CA PRO A 196 4.29 -0.97 -12.22
C PRO A 196 4.93 -0.64 -13.57
N SER A 197 5.23 0.63 -13.84
CA SER A 197 5.84 1.04 -15.12
C SER A 197 7.17 0.35 -15.43
N ALA A 198 7.96 0.05 -14.40
CA ALA A 198 9.22 -0.70 -14.53
C ALA A 198 9.04 -2.10 -15.15
N PHE A 199 7.85 -2.72 -15.00
CA PHE A 199 7.51 -3.98 -15.65
C PHE A 199 7.52 -3.86 -17.17
N PHE A 200 6.87 -2.83 -17.70
CA PHE A 200 6.79 -2.59 -19.15
C PHE A 200 8.08 -2.01 -19.72
N ASP A 201 8.81 -1.22 -18.93
CA ASP A 201 10.15 -0.74 -19.30
C ASP A 201 11.13 -1.93 -19.43
N THR A 202 11.03 -2.94 -18.56
CA THR A 202 11.85 -4.18 -18.62
C THR A 202 11.49 -5.08 -19.82
N LEU A 203 10.23 -5.12 -20.23
CA LEU A 203 9.77 -5.83 -21.43
C LEU A 203 10.00 -5.07 -22.75
N GLU A 204 10.53 -3.84 -22.67
CA GLU A 204 10.85 -2.99 -23.82
C GLU A 204 9.69 -2.84 -24.83
N ILE A 205 8.43 -2.77 -24.36
CA ILE A 205 7.22 -2.84 -25.20
C ILE A 205 7.19 -1.84 -26.36
N ASN A 206 7.92 -0.72 -26.23
CA ASN A 206 8.09 0.31 -27.27
C ASN A 206 8.81 -0.18 -28.54
N LYS A 207 9.48 -1.34 -28.51
CA LYS A 207 10.20 -1.91 -29.66
C LYS A 207 9.31 -2.76 -30.58
N TRP A 208 8.07 -3.05 -30.21
CA TRP A 208 7.18 -3.94 -30.94
C TRP A 208 6.18 -3.15 -31.81
N ASP A 209 6.11 -3.45 -33.11
CA ASP A 209 5.08 -2.92 -34.03
C ASP A 209 3.97 -3.97 -34.28
N GLU A 210 2.71 -3.55 -34.17
CA GLU A 210 1.53 -4.38 -34.46
C GLU A 210 1.56 -4.93 -35.89
N LYS A 211 2.09 -4.16 -36.84
CA LYS A 211 2.16 -4.56 -38.27
C LYS A 211 3.12 -5.72 -38.51
N GLU A 212 4.26 -5.73 -37.84
CA GLU A 212 5.26 -6.79 -37.98
C GLU A 212 4.76 -8.13 -37.38
N ILE A 213 4.08 -8.06 -36.24
CA ILE A 213 3.49 -9.24 -35.58
C ILE A 213 2.29 -9.78 -36.38
N GLY A 214 1.45 -8.89 -36.92
CA GLY A 214 0.25 -9.26 -37.67
C GLY A 214 0.54 -10.07 -38.94
N LEU A 215 1.62 -9.72 -39.66
CA LEU A 215 2.07 -10.46 -40.85
C LEU A 215 2.50 -11.90 -40.52
N TYR A 216 3.26 -12.09 -39.43
CA TYR A 216 3.72 -13.41 -38.99
C TYR A 216 2.55 -14.35 -38.67
N ASN A 217 1.51 -13.86 -37.99
CA ASN A 217 0.34 -14.65 -37.62
C ASN A 217 -0.52 -15.10 -38.83
N ASN A 218 -0.46 -14.40 -39.96
CA ASN A 218 -1.12 -14.86 -41.19
C ASN A 218 -0.31 -16.00 -41.83
N ASN A 219 1.02 -15.85 -41.93
CA ASN A 219 1.90 -16.89 -42.47
C ASN A 219 1.86 -18.20 -41.65
N VAL A 220 1.76 -18.11 -40.31
CA VAL A 220 1.61 -19.30 -39.46
C VAL A 220 0.27 -20.00 -39.69
N LYS A 221 -0.83 -19.26 -39.87
CA LYS A 221 -2.14 -19.85 -40.20
C LYS A 221 -2.17 -20.52 -41.57
N GLU A 222 -1.53 -19.93 -42.56
CA GLU A 222 -1.38 -20.55 -43.89
C GLU A 222 -0.56 -21.85 -43.81
N ASN A 223 0.52 -21.86 -43.02
CA ASN A 223 1.33 -23.07 -42.79
C ASN A 223 0.60 -24.14 -41.95
N GLU A 224 -0.19 -23.77 -40.96
CA GLU A 224 -1.04 -24.71 -40.21
C GLU A 224 -2.12 -25.33 -41.11
N LEU A 225 -2.80 -24.55 -41.96
CA LEU A 225 -3.74 -25.10 -42.96
C LEU A 225 -3.05 -26.02 -43.96
N ASN A 226 -1.83 -25.68 -44.41
CA ASN A 226 -1.09 -26.52 -45.35
C ASN A 226 -0.64 -27.85 -44.72
N ASN A 227 -0.25 -27.89 -43.44
CA ASN A 227 0.07 -29.14 -42.76
C ASN A 227 -1.15 -30.06 -42.59
N TYR A 228 -2.33 -29.52 -42.25
CA TYR A 228 -3.56 -30.33 -42.19
C TYR A 228 -3.94 -30.93 -43.56
N ASN A 229 -3.66 -30.22 -44.66
CA ASN A 229 -3.88 -30.74 -46.02
C ASN A 229 -2.89 -31.83 -46.44
N ILE A 230 -1.76 -32.01 -45.74
CA ILE A 230 -0.74 -33.03 -46.05
C ILE A 230 -1.01 -34.33 -45.26
N GLU A 231 -1.48 -34.23 -44.02
CA GLU A 231 -1.81 -35.43 -43.21
C GLU A 231 -3.06 -36.17 -43.72
N GLU A 232 -4.07 -35.50 -44.30
CA GLU A 232 -5.26 -36.18 -44.88
C GLU A 232 -5.02 -36.85 -46.25
N ILE A 233 -3.91 -36.58 -46.95
CA ILE A 233 -3.65 -37.16 -48.28
C ILE A 233 -2.88 -38.50 -48.22
N ASN A 234 -2.14 -38.76 -47.15
CA ASN A 234 -1.30 -39.96 -47.02
C ASN A 234 -1.97 -41.18 -46.36
N THR A 235 -3.26 -41.13 -46.04
CA THR A 235 -4.05 -42.30 -45.62
C THR A 235 -5.39 -42.40 -46.35
N ASN A 236 -5.36 -42.75 -47.65
CA ASN A 236 -6.36 -43.65 -48.29
C ASN A 236 -6.10 -43.86 -49.80
N ARG A 237 -5.18 -44.76 -50.13
CA ARG A 237 -5.19 -45.47 -51.43
C ARG A 237 -4.74 -46.93 -51.28
N MET A 238 -5.68 -47.82 -50.98
CA MET A 238 -5.82 -49.12 -51.64
C MET A 238 -7.13 -49.83 -51.23
N GLU A 239 -7.63 -50.69 -52.13
CA GLU A 239 -8.74 -51.66 -51.98
C GLU A 239 -10.20 -51.15 -52.01
N ASP A 240 -10.64 -50.88 -53.25
CA ASP A 240 -11.80 -51.48 -53.91
C ASP A 240 -13.19 -51.66 -53.21
N ASN A 241 -14.16 -50.89 -53.74
CA ASN A 241 -15.41 -51.38 -54.36
C ASN A 241 -16.18 -52.56 -53.71
N GLN A 242 -17.39 -52.29 -53.17
CA GLN A 242 -18.65 -52.93 -53.66
C GLN A 242 -19.98 -52.38 -53.07
N TYR A 243 -20.98 -52.26 -53.94
CA TYR A 243 -22.46 -52.26 -53.72
C TYR A 243 -23.20 -51.16 -52.89
N ASN A 244 -23.88 -50.29 -53.66
CA ASN A 244 -25.33 -50.01 -53.69
C ASN A 244 -26.16 -49.36 -52.54
N ASP A 245 -27.13 -48.56 -53.04
CA ASP A 245 -28.51 -48.31 -52.56
C ASP A 245 -28.82 -47.28 -51.45
N ALA A 246 -29.01 -46.03 -51.92
CA ALA A 246 -30.30 -45.31 -51.90
C ALA A 246 -31.09 -45.07 -50.59
N LYS A 247 -31.17 -43.80 -50.18
CA LYS A 247 -32.41 -42.98 -49.93
C LYS A 247 -31.98 -41.59 -49.42
N ASN A 248 -32.23 -40.49 -50.13
CA ASN A 248 -33.48 -39.70 -50.11
C ASN A 248 -34.06 -39.45 -48.71
N VAL A 249 -33.94 -38.22 -48.19
CA VAL A 249 -35.07 -37.34 -47.81
C VAL A 249 -34.61 -35.88 -47.98
N ASP A 250 -35.35 -35.10 -48.79
CA ASP A 250 -35.24 -33.65 -48.86
C ASP A 250 -35.79 -32.97 -47.60
N MET A 251 -35.26 -31.80 -47.25
CA MET A 251 -36.16 -30.71 -46.85
C MET A 251 -35.64 -29.36 -47.33
N VAL A 252 -36.44 -28.72 -48.17
CA VAL A 252 -36.21 -27.43 -48.82
C VAL A 252 -37.11 -26.39 -48.14
N ASP A 253 -36.75 -25.12 -48.35
CA ASP A 253 -37.51 -23.88 -48.17
C ASP A 253 -37.25 -23.05 -46.90
N ASN A 254 -37.31 -21.70 -46.93
CA ASN A 254 -37.03 -20.66 -47.94
C ASN A 254 -37.57 -19.31 -47.39
N ILE A 255 -37.14 -18.20 -48.00
CA ILE A 255 -37.85 -16.89 -48.08
C ILE A 255 -37.98 -16.08 -46.77
N LEU A 256 -37.24 -14.97 -46.71
CA LEU A 256 -37.86 -13.64 -46.90
C LEU A 256 -36.82 -12.59 -47.36
N ASN A 257 -37.02 -12.07 -48.58
CA ASN A 257 -36.40 -10.83 -49.07
C ASN A 257 -37.25 -9.63 -48.59
N ASP A 258 -36.67 -8.42 -48.49
CA ASP A 258 -36.89 -7.41 -49.54
C ASP A 258 -35.81 -6.29 -49.50
N SER A 259 -35.94 -5.32 -50.39
CA SER A 259 -34.85 -4.58 -51.01
C SER A 259 -35.25 -3.15 -51.39
N THR A 260 -34.28 -2.23 -51.43
CA THR A 260 -34.40 -0.96 -52.15
C THR A 260 -33.08 -0.62 -52.84
N LYS A 261 -33.13 -0.39 -54.16
CA LYS A 261 -31.99 -0.04 -55.05
C LYS A 261 -31.88 1.46 -55.24
N GLU A 262 -30.69 1.95 -55.60
CA GLU A 262 -30.50 3.07 -56.56
C GLU A 262 -29.20 2.96 -57.38
N ASN A 263 -29.04 3.83 -58.39
CA ASN A 263 -28.24 3.72 -59.62
C ASN A 263 -27.39 5.00 -59.86
N SER A 264 -26.31 5.08 -60.68
CA SER A 264 -25.54 4.10 -61.48
C SER A 264 -24.28 4.74 -62.11
N VAL A 265 -23.21 3.94 -62.32
CA VAL A 265 -22.21 4.03 -63.41
C VAL A 265 -21.48 5.37 -63.71
N SER A 266 -20.14 5.35 -63.60
CA SER A 266 -19.17 5.90 -64.58
C SER A 266 -17.73 5.43 -64.28
N SER A 267 -17.03 4.75 -65.21
CA SER A 267 -15.99 5.28 -66.13
C SER A 267 -14.71 5.83 -65.44
N ARG A 268 -13.46 5.58 -65.86
CA ARG A 268 -12.84 4.83 -67.00
C ARG A 268 -11.29 4.83 -66.83
N ARG A 269 -10.59 3.72 -67.20
CA ARG A 269 -9.24 3.63 -67.88
C ARG A 269 -8.01 4.34 -67.23
N MET A 270 -6.73 4.02 -67.44
CA MET A 270 -5.89 2.99 -68.12
C MET A 270 -4.47 3.10 -67.46
N TYR A 271 -3.49 2.19 -67.56
CA TYR A 271 -2.72 1.83 -68.77
C TYR A 271 -1.78 0.62 -68.56
N ASN A 272 -1.69 -0.20 -69.62
CA ASN A 272 -0.57 -0.97 -70.17
C ASN A 272 0.57 -1.53 -69.28
N VAL A 273 0.73 -2.85 -69.33
CA VAL A 273 2.03 -3.55 -69.27
C VAL A 273 2.57 -3.70 -70.70
N ALA A 274 3.88 -3.58 -70.90
CA ALA A 274 4.55 -3.82 -72.18
C ALA A 274 5.40 -5.09 -72.12
N ASN A 275 5.26 -5.96 -73.13
CA ASN A 275 6.12 -7.14 -73.30
C ASN A 275 7.39 -6.77 -74.08
N THR A 276 8.53 -7.33 -73.68
CA THR A 276 9.69 -7.52 -74.56
C THR A 276 10.28 -8.91 -74.32
N THR A 277 10.31 -9.71 -75.37
CA THR A 277 10.94 -11.04 -75.43
C THR A 277 12.42 -10.94 -75.75
N SER A 278 13.24 -11.77 -75.10
CA SER A 278 14.53 -12.22 -75.64
C SER A 278 14.89 -13.58 -75.04
N ASP A 279 15.16 -14.56 -75.90
CA ASP A 279 15.46 -15.93 -75.52
C ASP A 279 16.80 -16.08 -74.77
N ASN A 280 16.87 -17.11 -73.91
CA ASN A 280 17.96 -18.10 -74.00
C ASN A 280 17.60 -19.35 -73.18
N ASN A 281 17.67 -20.51 -73.82
CA ASN A 281 17.57 -21.80 -73.15
C ASN A 281 18.84 -22.08 -72.35
N ILE A 282 18.70 -22.35 -71.06
CA ILE A 282 19.53 -23.34 -70.37
C ILE A 282 18.56 -24.30 -69.68
N VAL A 283 18.66 -25.57 -70.06
CA VAL A 283 18.01 -26.69 -69.37
C VAL A 283 19.01 -27.15 -68.32
N ASP A 284 18.75 -26.83 -67.06
CA ASP A 284 19.38 -27.46 -65.92
C ASP A 284 18.29 -28.09 -65.06
N GLU A 285 18.62 -29.22 -64.45
CA GLU A 285 17.67 -30.20 -63.92
C GLU A 285 16.91 -29.66 -62.69
N VAL A 286 15.58 -29.79 -62.70
CA VAL A 286 14.78 -29.65 -61.47
C VAL A 286 14.99 -30.92 -60.66
N ASP A 287 15.96 -30.86 -59.74
CA ASP A 287 16.16 -31.87 -58.73
C ASP A 287 15.00 -31.78 -57.73
N GLU A 288 14.05 -32.73 -57.80
CA GLU A 288 12.93 -32.88 -56.85
C GLU A 288 13.43 -33.36 -55.48
N ASN A 289 14.26 -32.55 -54.82
CA ASN A 289 14.50 -32.67 -53.38
C ASN A 289 13.35 -31.98 -52.64
N ASP A 290 12.22 -32.68 -52.60
CA ASP A 290 11.14 -32.42 -51.65
C ASP A 290 11.64 -32.81 -50.25
N GLU A 291 12.49 -31.96 -49.68
CA GLU A 291 12.95 -32.07 -48.31
C GLU A 291 11.75 -31.92 -47.38
N ASN A 292 11.17 -33.07 -47.03
CA ASN A 292 10.35 -33.27 -45.86
C ASN A 292 11.21 -32.97 -44.61
N ASN A 293 11.41 -31.67 -44.34
CA ASN A 293 11.98 -31.16 -43.11
C ASN A 293 10.96 -31.39 -41.99
N GLU A 294 10.89 -32.65 -41.55
CA GLU A 294 10.08 -33.10 -40.42
C GLU A 294 10.63 -32.44 -39.15
N TYR A 295 10.10 -31.25 -38.83
CA TYR A 295 10.51 -30.46 -37.68
C TYR A 295 10.56 -31.33 -36.42
N THR A 296 11.67 -31.24 -35.69
CA THR A 296 11.80 -31.96 -34.42
C THR A 296 10.75 -31.48 -33.42
N GLU A 297 10.37 -32.34 -32.47
CA GLU A 297 9.42 -31.95 -31.42
C GLU A 297 9.90 -30.75 -30.59
N GLU A 298 11.22 -30.53 -30.49
CA GLU A 298 11.81 -29.35 -29.86
C GLU A 298 11.56 -28.07 -30.69
N GLU A 299 11.72 -28.13 -32.02
CA GLU A 299 11.41 -27.01 -32.93
C GLU A 299 9.91 -26.69 -32.92
N LYS A 300 9.03 -27.69 -32.99
CA LYS A 300 7.58 -27.51 -32.85
C LYS A 300 7.20 -26.83 -31.53
N LYS A 301 7.83 -27.25 -30.42
CA LYS A 301 7.63 -26.63 -29.09
C LYS A 301 8.14 -25.20 -29.03
N LYS A 302 9.28 -24.90 -29.67
CA LYS A 302 9.85 -23.55 -29.79
C LYS A 302 8.94 -22.62 -30.60
N MET A 303 8.45 -23.08 -31.76
CA MET A 303 7.49 -22.33 -32.58
C MET A 303 6.19 -22.03 -31.83
N LYS A 304 5.63 -23.03 -31.12
CA LYS A 304 4.44 -22.83 -30.27
C LYS A 304 4.67 -21.79 -29.16
N LYS A 305 5.83 -21.82 -28.48
CA LYS A 305 6.22 -20.81 -27.48
C LYS A 305 6.24 -19.41 -28.10
N GLU A 306 6.93 -19.26 -29.23
CA GLU A 306 7.11 -17.98 -29.92
C GLU A 306 5.77 -17.42 -30.42
N ALA A 307 4.89 -18.27 -30.95
CA ALA A 307 3.53 -17.90 -31.35
C ALA A 307 2.65 -17.45 -30.16
N ILE A 308 2.73 -18.14 -29.01
CA ILE A 308 2.01 -17.73 -27.79
C ILE A 308 2.48 -16.33 -27.35
N TRP A 309 3.79 -16.10 -27.30
CA TRP A 309 4.39 -14.82 -26.90
C TRP A 309 4.01 -13.67 -27.85
N LYS A 310 4.16 -13.86 -29.17
CA LYS A 310 3.74 -12.88 -30.19
C LYS A 310 2.26 -12.52 -30.06
N ASN A 311 1.39 -13.48 -29.80
CA ASN A 311 -0.03 -13.22 -29.53
C ASN A 311 -0.27 -12.47 -28.20
N THR A 312 0.61 -12.60 -27.21
CA THR A 312 0.57 -11.83 -25.95
C THR A 312 1.02 -10.39 -26.15
N MET A 313 2.09 -10.16 -26.92
CA MET A 313 2.50 -8.80 -27.34
C MET A 313 1.42 -8.12 -28.20
N LEU A 314 0.79 -8.86 -29.13
CA LEU A 314 -0.33 -8.33 -29.93
C LEU A 314 -1.52 -7.90 -29.06
N TRP A 315 -1.81 -8.62 -27.97
CA TRP A 315 -2.83 -8.21 -27.00
C TRP A 315 -2.44 -6.94 -26.25
N VAL A 316 -1.18 -6.81 -25.81
CA VAL A 316 -0.67 -5.59 -25.16
C VAL A 316 -0.72 -4.36 -26.08
N LEU A 317 -0.32 -4.50 -27.35
CA LEU A 317 -0.36 -3.40 -28.32
C LEU A 317 -1.79 -2.96 -28.63
N LYS A 318 -2.74 -3.91 -28.75
CA LYS A 318 -4.16 -3.61 -28.97
C LYS A 318 -4.85 -2.89 -27.80
N LEU A 319 -4.29 -2.98 -26.60
CA LEU A 319 -4.71 -2.21 -25.43
C LEU A 319 -4.05 -0.82 -25.37
N ASN A 320 -3.23 -0.46 -26.35
CA ASN A 320 -2.49 0.80 -26.44
C ASN A 320 -1.66 1.12 -25.17
N LEU A 321 -1.11 0.08 -24.54
CA LEU A 321 -0.38 0.20 -23.26
C LEU A 321 0.87 1.10 -23.33
N VAL A 322 1.44 1.27 -24.53
CA VAL A 322 2.54 2.23 -24.78
C VAL A 322 2.11 3.68 -24.54
N GLU A 323 0.87 4.04 -24.86
CA GLU A 323 0.33 5.38 -24.61
C GLU A 323 -0.13 5.51 -23.15
N ALA A 324 -0.83 4.50 -22.62
CA ALA A 324 -1.25 4.47 -21.22
C ALA A 324 -0.08 4.55 -20.23
N GLU A 325 1.08 3.95 -20.53
CA GLU A 325 2.29 4.11 -19.69
C GLU A 325 2.85 5.54 -19.72
N LYS A 326 2.74 6.26 -20.84
CA LYS A 326 3.14 7.67 -20.92
C LYS A 326 2.18 8.54 -20.12
N GLU A 327 0.88 8.33 -20.29
CA GLU A 327 -0.18 9.00 -19.54
C GLU A 327 0.00 8.79 -18.03
N LYS A 328 0.22 7.54 -17.58
CA LYS A 328 0.49 7.22 -16.17
C LYS A 328 1.76 7.88 -15.64
N LYS A 329 2.85 7.93 -16.42
CA LYS A 329 4.09 8.62 -16.04
C LYS A 329 3.87 10.14 -15.91
N GLU A 330 3.06 10.74 -16.78
CA GLU A 330 2.66 12.15 -16.69
C GLU A 330 1.73 12.41 -15.48
N PHE A 331 0.74 11.55 -15.25
CA PHE A 331 -0.17 11.62 -14.10
C PHE A 331 0.58 11.60 -12.77
N LYS A 332 1.58 10.71 -12.62
CA LYS A 332 2.47 10.66 -11.44
C LYS A 332 3.27 11.95 -11.22
N LYS A 333 3.56 12.70 -12.28
CA LYS A 333 4.22 14.00 -12.17
C LYS A 333 3.22 15.06 -11.74
N LYS A 334 2.12 15.21 -12.49
CA LYS A 334 1.00 16.13 -12.18
C LYS A 334 0.49 15.99 -10.74
N THR A 335 0.37 14.75 -10.25
CA THR A 335 0.00 14.44 -8.86
C THR A 335 0.96 15.07 -7.85
N ARG A 336 2.28 14.94 -8.04
CA ARG A 336 3.26 15.55 -7.13
C ARG A 336 3.27 17.07 -7.20
N ASP A 337 3.19 17.61 -8.42
CA ASP A 337 3.13 19.05 -8.64
C ASP A 337 1.89 19.64 -7.92
N PHE A 338 0.73 19.00 -8.05
CA PHE A 338 -0.54 19.38 -7.39
C PHE A 338 -0.51 19.21 -5.85
N LEU A 339 0.07 18.12 -5.34
CA LEU A 339 0.12 17.86 -3.89
C LEU A 339 0.90 18.92 -3.10
N ILE A 340 1.77 19.70 -3.74
CA ILE A 340 2.46 20.83 -3.10
C ILE A 340 1.44 21.86 -2.59
N ASP A 341 0.43 22.17 -3.40
CA ASP A 341 -0.58 23.17 -3.06
C ASP A 341 -1.60 22.59 -2.07
N PHE A 342 -2.11 21.37 -2.32
CA PHE A 342 -2.99 20.66 -1.37
C PHE A 342 -2.40 20.53 0.05
N PHE A 343 -1.08 20.36 0.19
CA PHE A 343 -0.45 20.30 1.51
C PHE A 343 -0.31 21.66 2.21
N ASN A 344 -0.57 22.78 1.54
CA ASN A 344 -0.56 24.11 2.15
C ASN A 344 -1.91 24.48 2.80
N ASP A 345 -3.04 24.06 2.22
CA ASP A 345 -4.39 24.44 2.67
C ASP A 345 -5.31 23.25 3.05
N GLY A 346 -5.07 22.06 2.50
CA GLY A 346 -5.90 20.88 2.70
C GLY A 346 -7.20 20.87 1.89
N ASN A 347 -7.32 21.65 0.81
CA ASN A 347 -8.57 21.81 0.06
C ASN A 347 -8.98 20.52 -0.70
N THR A 348 -10.05 19.86 -0.26
CA THR A 348 -10.53 18.60 -0.86
C THR A 348 -11.37 18.80 -2.12
N ASP A 349 -12.03 19.95 -2.30
CA ASP A 349 -12.75 20.30 -3.54
C ASP A 349 -11.79 20.40 -4.74
N GLU A 350 -10.59 20.96 -4.55
CA GLU A 350 -9.56 21.01 -5.60
C GLU A 350 -9.02 19.63 -5.96
N VAL A 351 -8.97 18.69 -5.01
CA VAL A 351 -8.65 17.29 -5.30
C VAL A 351 -9.74 16.66 -6.17
N ILE A 352 -11.01 16.93 -5.87
CA ILE A 352 -12.14 16.46 -6.69
C ILE A 352 -12.06 17.03 -8.11
N GLU A 353 -11.75 18.32 -8.28
CA GLU A 353 -11.56 18.92 -9.61
C GLU A 353 -10.37 18.30 -10.37
N PHE A 354 -9.25 18.05 -9.68
CA PHE A 354 -8.09 17.38 -10.25
C PHE A 354 -8.44 15.95 -10.72
N LEU A 355 -9.07 15.14 -9.85
CA LEU A 355 -9.42 13.75 -10.16
C LEU A 355 -10.41 13.66 -11.32
N ASN A 356 -11.42 14.54 -11.37
CA ASN A 356 -12.38 14.64 -12.49
C ASN A 356 -11.73 14.97 -13.86
N GLN A 357 -10.55 15.58 -13.86
CA GLN A 357 -9.78 15.90 -15.08
C GLN A 357 -8.77 14.80 -15.45
N THR A 358 -8.75 13.69 -14.72
CA THR A 358 -7.77 12.61 -14.87
C THR A 358 -8.41 11.24 -15.04
N ASN A 359 -7.59 10.26 -15.39
CA ASN A 359 -8.02 8.90 -15.66
C ASN A 359 -8.11 8.08 -14.36
N SER A 360 -9.31 7.56 -14.07
CA SER A 360 -9.59 6.82 -12.82
C SER A 360 -8.76 5.56 -12.64
N LEU A 361 -8.24 4.98 -13.73
CA LEU A 361 -7.32 3.83 -13.69
C LEU A 361 -6.05 4.11 -12.87
N TYR A 362 -5.69 5.37 -12.63
CA TYR A 362 -4.48 5.76 -11.90
C TYR A 362 -4.75 6.31 -10.49
N HIS A 363 -6.00 6.31 -9.99
CA HIS A 363 -6.31 6.81 -8.65
C HIS A 363 -5.52 6.10 -7.53
N TYR A 364 -5.17 4.82 -7.71
CA TYR A 364 -4.28 4.10 -6.79
C TYR A 364 -2.88 4.74 -6.69
N GLU A 365 -2.35 5.37 -7.75
CA GLU A 365 -1.09 6.12 -7.69
C GLU A 365 -1.28 7.46 -6.98
N PHE A 366 -2.43 8.11 -7.13
CA PHE A 366 -2.74 9.34 -6.39
C PHE A 366 -2.75 9.08 -4.89
N ILE A 367 -3.48 8.04 -4.45
CA ILE A 367 -3.50 7.57 -3.05
C ILE A 367 -2.07 7.25 -2.58
N ARG A 368 -1.34 6.45 -3.36
CA ARG A 368 0.02 6.01 -3.01
C ARG A 368 0.99 7.18 -2.84
N ILE A 369 0.99 8.11 -3.79
CA ILE A 369 1.86 9.29 -3.77
C ILE A 369 1.44 10.23 -2.62
N SER A 370 0.14 10.47 -2.41
CA SER A 370 -0.35 11.30 -1.31
C SER A 370 0.15 10.82 0.05
N ILE A 371 0.05 9.51 0.33
CA ILE A 371 0.55 8.92 1.58
C ILE A 371 2.08 9.08 1.68
N ILE A 372 2.85 8.70 0.64
CA ILE A 372 4.32 8.75 0.68
C ILE A 372 4.85 10.17 0.82
N GLU A 373 4.38 11.11 0.00
CA GLU A 373 4.83 12.51 0.03
C GLU A 373 4.54 13.15 1.40
N SER A 374 3.46 12.74 2.07
CA SER A 374 3.11 13.20 3.43
C SER A 374 4.08 12.74 4.53
N PHE A 375 4.89 11.69 4.30
CA PHE A 375 5.92 11.28 5.27
C PHE A 375 7.00 12.37 5.46
N SER A 376 7.29 13.14 4.41
CA SER A 376 8.24 14.27 4.45
C SER A 376 7.69 15.55 5.10
N LYS A 377 6.39 15.59 5.43
CA LYS A 377 5.68 16.81 5.86
C LYS A 377 5.46 16.84 7.38
N ASN A 378 4.70 17.82 7.85
CA ASN A 378 4.22 17.87 9.24
C ASN A 378 3.02 16.91 9.44
N ASN A 379 2.60 16.71 10.70
CA ASN A 379 1.43 15.86 10.98
C ASN A 379 0.09 16.43 10.43
N LEU A 380 -0.04 17.75 10.23
CA LEU A 380 -1.24 18.34 9.65
C LEU A 380 -1.47 17.84 8.21
N CYS A 381 -0.41 17.77 7.39
CA CYS A 381 -0.48 17.18 6.05
C CYS A 381 -0.89 15.69 6.09
N ARG A 382 -0.39 14.91 7.06
CA ARG A 382 -0.80 13.50 7.25
C ARG A 382 -2.26 13.36 7.68
N LYS A 383 -2.76 14.33 8.45
CA LYS A 383 -4.17 14.46 8.81
C LYS A 383 -5.04 14.80 7.60
N TYR A 384 -4.61 15.73 6.73
CA TYR A 384 -5.27 16.02 5.46
C TYR A 384 -5.39 14.77 4.57
N VAL A 385 -4.30 13.99 4.39
CA VAL A 385 -4.39 12.73 3.63
C VAL A 385 -5.36 11.74 4.27
N SER A 386 -5.39 11.65 5.61
CA SER A 386 -6.31 10.73 6.29
C SER A 386 -7.77 11.10 6.06
N PHE A 387 -8.13 12.38 6.20
CA PHE A 387 -9.49 12.86 5.91
C PHE A 387 -9.86 12.75 4.42
N LEU A 388 -8.90 13.01 3.53
CA LEU A 388 -9.10 12.87 2.08
C LEU A 388 -9.41 11.42 1.67
N LEU A 389 -8.78 10.44 2.33
CA LEU A 389 -9.05 9.02 2.07
C LEU A 389 -10.44 8.61 2.56
N ASP A 390 -10.91 9.16 3.68
CA ASP A 390 -12.26 8.96 4.22
C ASP A 390 -13.33 9.60 3.31
N GLU A 391 -13.21 10.90 3.05
CA GLU A 391 -14.17 11.70 2.28
C GLU A 391 -14.35 11.18 0.84
N LEU A 392 -13.27 10.74 0.19
CA LEU A 392 -13.31 10.27 -1.20
C LEU A 392 -13.48 8.74 -1.33
N CYS A 393 -13.59 8.02 -0.21
CA CYS A 393 -13.86 6.57 -0.21
C CYS A 393 -15.19 6.25 -0.91
N GLY A 394 -15.19 5.25 -1.79
CA GLY A 394 -16.39 4.76 -2.49
C GLY A 394 -16.94 5.69 -3.59
N SER A 395 -16.46 6.94 -3.68
CA SER A 395 -16.82 7.90 -4.74
C SER A 395 -15.73 8.01 -5.80
N TYR A 396 -14.49 8.33 -5.39
CA TYR A 396 -13.31 8.40 -6.27
C TYR A 396 -12.28 7.33 -5.94
N PHE A 397 -12.15 6.96 -4.67
CA PHE A 397 -11.21 5.92 -4.21
C PHE A 397 -11.98 4.63 -3.92
N PHE A 398 -11.93 3.68 -4.85
CA PHE A 398 -12.49 2.35 -4.65
C PHE A 398 -11.58 1.48 -3.79
N GLU A 399 -12.15 0.51 -3.06
CA GLU A 399 -11.40 -0.44 -2.22
C GLU A 399 -10.21 -1.06 -2.97
N SER A 400 -10.39 -1.41 -4.25
CA SER A 400 -9.33 -2.00 -5.08
C SER A 400 -8.11 -1.08 -5.25
N ASP A 401 -8.32 0.24 -5.36
CA ASP A 401 -7.25 1.22 -5.55
C ASP A 401 -6.50 1.48 -4.25
N ILE A 402 -7.23 1.57 -3.14
CA ILE A 402 -6.68 1.71 -1.79
C ILE A 402 -5.85 0.46 -1.43
N VAL A 403 -6.37 -0.74 -1.70
CA VAL A 403 -5.68 -2.02 -1.48
C VAL A 403 -4.39 -2.11 -2.31
N ILE A 404 -4.42 -1.77 -3.61
CA ILE A 404 -3.21 -1.75 -4.46
C ILE A 404 -2.20 -0.72 -3.96
N ALA A 405 -2.65 0.48 -3.58
CA ALA A 405 -1.78 1.51 -3.03
C ALA A 405 -1.06 1.01 -1.77
N PHE A 406 -1.79 0.51 -0.77
CA PHE A 406 -1.18 0.02 0.48
C PHE A 406 -0.31 -1.23 0.28
N ILE A 407 -0.69 -2.18 -0.58
CA ILE A 407 0.16 -3.33 -0.93
C ILE A 407 1.53 -2.85 -1.44
N ARG A 408 1.54 -1.83 -2.31
CA ARG A 408 2.78 -1.29 -2.88
C ARG A 408 3.55 -0.42 -1.90
N ILE A 409 2.89 0.32 -1.01
CA ILE A 409 3.60 1.05 0.06
C ILE A 409 4.30 0.07 1.01
N ILE A 410 3.61 -1.01 1.43
CA ILE A 410 4.19 -2.06 2.28
C ILE A 410 5.29 -2.82 1.52
N GLY A 411 5.09 -3.09 0.23
CA GLY A 411 6.03 -3.81 -0.62
C GLY A 411 7.39 -3.13 -0.77
N TYR A 412 7.42 -1.80 -0.87
CA TYR A 412 8.63 -0.99 -1.03
C TYR A 412 8.98 -0.17 0.23
N ILE A 413 8.49 -0.58 1.41
CA ILE A 413 8.60 0.23 2.64
C ILE A 413 10.04 0.40 3.13
N ASP A 414 10.90 -0.59 2.89
CA ASP A 414 12.32 -0.52 3.23
C ASP A 414 13.08 0.46 2.33
N ASP A 415 12.71 0.57 1.04
CA ASP A 415 13.24 1.61 0.15
C ASP A 415 12.80 3.00 0.61
N TYR A 416 11.54 3.17 1.01
CA TYR A 416 11.03 4.45 1.52
C TYR A 416 11.62 4.85 2.87
N GLU A 417 12.20 3.93 3.66
CA GLU A 417 12.89 4.29 4.90
C GLU A 417 14.22 5.01 4.65
N ILE A 418 14.85 4.79 3.49
CA ILE A 418 16.07 5.49 3.08
C ILE A 418 15.82 6.99 2.93
N ASP A 419 14.68 7.37 2.33
CA ASP A 419 14.28 8.76 2.13
C ASP A 419 13.53 9.34 3.34
N PHE A 420 12.77 8.51 4.06
CA PHE A 420 11.83 8.96 5.10
C PHE A 420 11.99 8.16 6.41
N PRO A 421 12.87 8.62 7.33
CA PRO A 421 12.99 8.02 8.66
C PRO A 421 11.64 7.94 9.38
N ASN A 422 11.35 6.79 9.99
CA ASN A 422 10.08 6.46 10.64
C ASN A 422 8.87 6.24 9.70
N CYS A 423 9.04 6.11 8.38
CA CYS A 423 7.93 5.78 7.46
C CYS A 423 7.14 4.54 7.89
N LYS A 424 7.80 3.53 8.48
CA LYS A 424 7.19 2.30 9.04
C LYS A 424 6.19 2.60 10.16
N GLU A 425 6.51 3.57 11.02
CA GLU A 425 5.63 4.04 12.10
C GLU A 425 4.45 4.85 11.55
N MET A 426 4.70 5.74 10.60
CA MET A 426 3.66 6.51 9.93
C MET A 426 2.70 5.60 9.15
N LEU A 427 3.20 4.57 8.48
CA LEU A 427 2.37 3.59 7.77
C LEU A 427 1.50 2.77 8.73
N CYS A 428 2.02 2.39 9.90
CA CYS A 428 1.21 1.76 10.95
C CYS A 428 0.08 2.70 11.44
N LYS A 429 0.30 4.02 11.47
CA LYS A 429 -0.73 5.01 11.81
C LYS A 429 -1.78 5.14 10.69
N PHE A 430 -1.35 5.27 9.42
CA PHE A 430 -2.27 5.32 8.27
C PHE A 430 -3.14 4.06 8.16
N LEU A 431 -2.55 2.87 8.26
CA LEU A 431 -3.31 1.61 8.23
C LEU A 431 -4.30 1.52 9.40
N HIS A 432 -3.89 1.92 10.61
CA HIS A 432 -4.79 1.93 11.76
C HIS A 432 -5.96 2.90 11.56
N ARG A 433 -5.70 4.10 11.02
CA ARG A 433 -6.74 5.10 10.72
C ARG A 433 -7.70 4.62 9.64
N CYS A 434 -7.19 4.11 8.51
CA CYS A 434 -8.04 3.57 7.44
C CYS A 434 -8.89 2.38 7.87
N ILE A 435 -8.43 1.57 8.83
CA ILE A 435 -9.23 0.47 9.39
C ILE A 435 -10.27 0.97 10.40
N TYR A 436 -10.02 2.09 11.07
CA TYR A 436 -10.97 2.72 11.99
C TYR A 436 -12.10 3.48 11.26
N ASP A 437 -11.76 4.12 10.14
CA ASP A 437 -12.70 4.83 9.26
C ASP A 437 -13.49 3.90 8.32
N ASP A 438 -13.42 2.57 8.51
CA ASP A 438 -14.00 1.52 7.65
C ASP A 438 -13.55 1.57 6.15
N ILE A 439 -12.54 2.36 5.81
CA ILE A 439 -11.91 2.45 4.47
C ILE A 439 -11.19 1.15 4.08
N LEU A 440 -10.61 0.44 5.06
CA LEU A 440 -9.95 -0.86 4.88
C LEU A 440 -10.48 -1.91 5.86
N CYS A 441 -10.83 -3.09 5.34
CA CYS A 441 -11.19 -4.22 6.19
C CYS A 441 -10.00 -4.70 7.06
N PRO A 442 -10.16 -4.99 8.37
CA PRO A 442 -9.11 -5.60 9.20
C PRO A 442 -8.51 -6.91 8.65
N ALA A 443 -9.24 -7.62 7.78
CA ALA A 443 -8.73 -8.80 7.09
C ALA A 443 -7.48 -8.49 6.24
N PHE A 444 -7.35 -7.27 5.71
CA PHE A 444 -6.20 -6.81 4.92
C PHE A 444 -4.87 -7.11 5.62
N LEU A 445 -4.73 -6.81 6.92
CA LEU A 445 -3.49 -7.04 7.67
C LEU A 445 -3.12 -8.54 7.73
N ASN A 446 -4.12 -9.41 7.85
CA ASN A 446 -3.93 -10.87 7.87
C ASN A 446 -3.54 -11.41 6.49
N ASP A 447 -4.01 -10.77 5.42
CA ASP A 447 -3.65 -11.09 4.04
C ASP A 447 -2.23 -10.63 3.71
N MET A 448 -1.83 -9.43 4.14
CA MET A 448 -0.46 -8.92 3.99
C MET A 448 0.56 -9.80 4.72
N TYR A 449 0.25 -10.17 5.96
CA TYR A 449 1.08 -11.07 6.77
C TYR A 449 1.20 -12.45 6.12
N ARG A 450 0.07 -13.06 5.72
CA ARG A 450 0.03 -14.41 5.09
C ARG A 450 0.84 -14.47 3.79
N LEU A 451 0.68 -13.46 2.93
CA LEU A 451 1.35 -13.42 1.62
C LEU A 451 2.79 -12.89 1.70
N HIS A 452 3.28 -12.53 2.90
CA HIS A 452 4.62 -11.98 3.11
C HIS A 452 4.88 -10.74 2.23
N ILE A 453 3.89 -9.85 2.13
CA ILE A 453 4.00 -8.54 1.46
C ILE A 453 4.97 -7.69 2.26
N GLY A 454 5.97 -7.07 1.60
CA GLY A 454 7.03 -6.32 2.28
C GLY A 454 7.97 -7.18 3.17
N GLY A 455 7.98 -8.50 2.99
CA GLY A 455 8.85 -9.40 3.74
C GLY A 455 8.64 -9.31 5.27
N VAL A 456 9.74 -9.44 6.02
CA VAL A 456 9.72 -9.37 7.49
C VAL A 456 9.22 -8.01 7.98
N THR A 457 9.59 -6.92 7.29
CA THR A 457 9.17 -5.56 7.62
C THR A 457 7.66 -5.37 7.44
N GLY A 458 7.08 -5.81 6.32
CA GLY A 458 5.64 -5.72 6.11
C GLY A 458 4.83 -6.62 7.04
N MET A 459 5.37 -7.79 7.44
CA MET A 459 4.81 -8.61 8.51
C MET A 459 4.84 -7.91 9.87
N MET A 460 5.94 -7.20 10.20
CA MET A 460 6.06 -6.39 11.42
C MET A 460 5.00 -5.28 11.43
N ILE A 461 4.84 -4.53 10.33
CA ILE A 461 3.85 -3.45 10.18
C ILE A 461 2.43 -3.99 10.33
N SER A 462 2.13 -5.14 9.72
CA SER A 462 0.83 -5.81 9.83
C SER A 462 0.52 -6.19 11.28
N ASN A 463 1.47 -6.82 11.98
CA ASN A 463 1.32 -7.21 13.38
C ASN A 463 1.21 -6.00 14.33
N LYS A 464 2.04 -4.97 14.13
CA LYS A 464 2.07 -3.76 14.96
C LYS A 464 0.76 -2.95 14.80
N THR A 465 0.23 -2.87 13.60
CA THR A 465 -1.10 -2.28 13.34
C THR A 465 -2.20 -3.12 14.00
N GLN A 466 -2.14 -4.45 13.86
CA GLN A 466 -3.12 -5.35 14.47
C GLN A 466 -3.10 -5.30 16.01
N GLN A 467 -1.95 -5.05 16.64
CA GLN A 467 -1.84 -4.81 18.08
C GLN A 467 -2.54 -3.50 18.48
N ARG A 468 -2.29 -2.40 17.78
CA ARG A 468 -2.93 -1.08 18.03
C ARG A 468 -4.46 -1.12 18.02
N ILE A 469 -5.02 -1.88 17.08
CA ILE A 469 -6.47 -2.12 16.96
C ILE A 469 -7.03 -2.90 18.16
N ASN A 470 -6.26 -3.85 18.70
CA ASN A 470 -6.69 -4.71 19.81
C ASN A 470 -6.45 -4.08 21.20
N ASP A 471 -5.58 -3.09 21.31
CA ASP A 471 -5.14 -2.52 22.57
C ASP A 471 -6.23 -1.68 23.25
N LYS A 472 -6.79 -2.20 24.34
CA LYS A 472 -7.90 -1.55 25.07
C LYS A 472 -7.58 -0.22 25.74
N LYS A 473 -6.31 0.20 25.72
CA LYS A 473 -5.86 1.53 26.20
C LYS A 473 -5.80 2.58 25.08
N THR A 474 -5.63 2.15 23.83
CA THR A 474 -5.74 3.02 22.63
C THR A 474 -7.17 3.09 22.10
N LEU A 475 -8.03 2.14 22.46
CA LEU A 475 -9.49 2.13 22.23
C LEU A 475 -10.30 3.23 22.98
N ASN A 476 -9.67 4.33 23.40
CA ASN A 476 -10.41 5.58 23.56
C ASN A 476 -10.75 6.05 22.14
N MET A 477 -12.01 5.94 21.72
CA MET A 477 -12.51 6.43 20.40
C MET A 477 -11.93 7.81 20.06
N ASN A 478 -11.92 8.71 21.04
CA ASN A 478 -11.44 10.08 20.93
C ASN A 478 -9.94 10.23 20.62
N ASN A 479 -9.13 9.16 20.65
CA ASN A 479 -7.67 9.23 20.50
C ASN A 479 -7.19 8.90 19.06
N ILE A 480 -8.04 8.33 18.21
CA ILE A 480 -7.69 8.06 16.80
C ILE A 480 -7.87 9.30 15.92
N ASP A 481 -8.75 10.23 16.31
CA ASP A 481 -8.84 11.59 15.72
C ASP A 481 -7.61 12.46 16.01
N HIS A 482 -6.86 12.06 17.04
CA HIS A 482 -5.60 12.65 17.49
C HIS A 482 -4.37 11.81 17.12
N ILE A 483 -4.48 10.79 16.25
CA ILE A 483 -3.35 9.92 15.86
C ILE A 483 -2.18 10.70 15.22
N TRP A 484 -2.46 11.87 14.67
CA TRP A 484 -1.50 12.84 14.15
C TRP A 484 -1.34 14.08 15.05
N ASP A 485 -2.10 14.22 16.13
CA ASP A 485 -1.94 15.36 17.04
C ASP A 485 -0.86 15.07 18.12
N ASP A 486 -0.40 13.82 18.20
CA ASP A 486 0.76 13.30 18.97
C ASP A 486 2.14 13.88 18.56
N ASP A 487 2.23 14.96 17.78
CA ASP A 487 3.53 15.58 17.41
C ASP A 487 4.17 16.42 18.54
N ASP A 488 3.52 16.48 19.71
CA ASP A 488 4.30 16.54 20.95
C ASP A 488 5.07 15.22 21.10
N THR A 489 6.31 15.18 20.63
CA THR A 489 7.22 14.04 20.90
C THR A 489 7.16 13.65 22.38
N TYR A 490 7.37 12.38 22.74
CA TYR A 490 7.36 11.97 24.16
C TYR A 490 8.28 12.84 25.05
N ALA A 491 9.36 13.37 24.47
CA ALA A 491 10.19 14.43 25.06
C ALA A 491 9.40 15.74 25.30
N GLN A 492 8.79 16.34 24.26
CA GLN A 492 7.94 17.52 24.40
C GLN A 492 6.74 17.32 25.33
N MET A 493 6.02 16.18 25.31
CA MET A 493 4.95 15.90 26.30
C MET A 493 5.50 15.91 27.74
N LYS A 494 6.66 15.27 27.95
CA LYS A 494 7.33 15.23 29.25
C LYS A 494 7.81 16.61 29.69
N LEU A 495 8.27 17.45 28.77
CA LEU A 495 8.63 18.85 29.01
C LEU A 495 7.40 19.70 29.33
N LYS A 496 6.34 19.66 28.51
CA LYS A 496 5.06 20.35 28.79
C LYS A 496 4.48 19.95 30.15
N ARG A 497 4.58 18.68 30.53
CA ARG A 497 4.18 18.20 31.86
C ARG A 497 5.08 18.74 32.98
N LYS A 498 6.40 18.80 32.78
CA LYS A 498 7.33 19.46 33.72
C LYS A 498 7.00 20.95 33.87
N ILE A 499 6.92 21.70 32.77
CA ILE A 499 6.51 23.12 32.75
C ILE A 499 5.21 23.32 33.53
N ASN A 500 4.19 22.52 33.23
CA ASN A 500 2.90 22.63 33.91
C ASN A 500 3.05 22.36 35.42
N ASN A 501 3.78 21.33 35.84
CA ASN A 501 4.02 21.06 37.26
C ASN A 501 4.78 22.20 37.97
N THR A 502 5.89 22.68 37.41
CA THR A 502 6.68 23.80 37.98
C THR A 502 5.84 25.07 38.12
N LEU A 503 5.00 25.39 37.13
CA LEU A 503 4.08 26.54 37.21
C LEU A 503 2.93 26.31 38.20
N LEU A 504 2.41 25.08 38.31
CA LEU A 504 1.45 24.72 39.36
C LEU A 504 2.07 24.89 40.75
N GLU A 505 3.34 24.51 40.93
CA GLU A 505 4.06 24.66 42.20
C GLU A 505 4.30 26.14 42.54
N TYR A 506 4.60 27.01 41.57
CA TYR A 506 4.61 28.46 41.77
C TYR A 506 3.27 28.98 42.30
N PHE A 507 2.15 28.66 41.65
CA PHE A 507 0.83 29.20 42.01
C PHE A 507 0.20 28.55 43.27
N TYR A 508 0.43 27.26 43.53
CA TYR A 508 -0.12 26.58 44.71
C TYR A 508 0.77 26.72 45.96
N SER A 509 2.08 26.62 45.79
CA SER A 509 3.04 26.57 46.92
C SER A 509 3.73 27.91 47.17
N TYR A 510 3.46 28.94 46.36
CA TYR A 510 4.04 30.29 46.47
C TYR A 510 5.58 30.27 46.49
N ILE A 511 6.15 29.40 45.67
CA ILE A 511 7.60 29.31 45.42
C ILE A 511 8.11 30.63 44.84
N SER A 512 9.39 30.98 45.06
CA SER A 512 9.92 32.26 44.56
C SER A 512 10.06 32.26 43.03
N GLU A 513 10.07 33.46 42.43
CA GLU A 513 10.32 33.58 40.99
C GLU A 513 11.72 33.08 40.59
N GLU A 514 12.70 33.14 41.51
CA GLU A 514 14.07 32.65 41.29
C GLU A 514 14.11 31.12 41.23
N ASP A 515 13.48 30.43 42.19
CA ASP A 515 13.43 28.96 42.19
C ASP A 515 12.65 28.44 40.96
N THR A 516 11.51 29.07 40.64
CA THR A 516 10.70 28.76 39.45
C THR A 516 11.50 28.93 38.16
N PHE A 517 12.34 29.96 38.09
CA PHE A 517 13.25 30.18 36.96
C PHE A 517 14.34 29.09 36.89
N LEU A 518 14.97 28.74 38.02
CA LEU A 518 16.02 27.71 38.07
C LEU A 518 15.51 26.34 37.63
N ASP A 519 14.31 25.94 38.08
CA ASP A 519 13.67 24.70 37.64
C ASP A 519 13.41 24.70 36.13
N LEU A 520 12.84 25.79 35.60
CA LEU A 520 12.57 25.93 34.16
C LEU A 520 13.87 25.92 33.33
N ASP A 521 14.94 26.56 33.80
CA ASP A 521 16.25 26.63 33.12
C ASP A 521 17.01 25.29 33.17
N GLU A 522 16.84 24.49 34.23
CA GLU A 522 17.48 23.16 34.34
C GLU A 522 17.01 22.22 33.21
N PHE A 523 15.72 22.22 32.89
CA PHE A 523 15.15 21.24 31.95
C PHE A 523 14.71 21.80 30.60
N LEU A 524 14.65 23.12 30.40
CA LEU A 524 14.24 23.73 29.14
C LEU A 524 15.44 24.42 28.45
N PRO A 525 16.04 23.78 27.43
CA PRO A 525 17.19 24.32 26.70
C PRO A 525 17.01 25.76 26.20
N ALA A 526 18.11 26.50 26.11
CA ALA A 526 18.13 27.84 25.53
C ALA A 526 17.54 27.84 24.10
N ASN A 527 16.61 28.77 23.82
CA ASN A 527 15.90 28.92 22.54
C ASN A 527 14.93 27.76 22.18
N HIS A 528 14.40 27.02 23.16
CA HIS A 528 13.35 26.02 22.92
C HIS A 528 12.04 26.64 22.40
N ASP A 529 11.35 25.93 21.51
CA ASP A 529 10.03 26.31 20.96
C ASP A 529 8.91 26.47 22.01
N LEU A 530 9.05 25.86 23.19
CA LEU A 530 8.03 25.84 24.25
C LEU A 530 7.97 27.12 25.11
N TYR A 531 8.78 28.15 24.87
CA TYR A 531 8.68 29.39 25.66
C TYR A 531 7.33 30.10 25.51
N ASN A 532 6.70 30.03 24.34
CA ASN A 532 5.34 30.54 24.14
C ASN A 532 4.33 29.76 24.98
N TYR A 533 4.49 28.43 25.06
CA TYR A 533 3.68 27.54 25.90
C TYR A 533 3.88 27.81 27.40
N VAL A 534 5.11 28.15 27.85
CA VAL A 534 5.36 28.62 29.23
C VAL A 534 4.51 29.85 29.52
N VAL A 535 4.56 30.87 28.66
CA VAL A 535 3.74 32.09 28.79
C VAL A 535 2.25 31.78 28.79
N LYS A 536 1.77 30.96 27.84
CA LYS A 536 0.37 30.50 27.77
C LYS A 536 -0.06 29.90 29.11
N LYS A 537 0.74 28.99 29.66
CA LYS A 537 0.44 28.32 30.93
C LYS A 537 0.48 29.25 32.13
N ILE A 538 1.37 30.24 32.17
CA ILE A 538 1.37 31.28 33.23
C ILE A 538 0.02 32.01 33.26
N PHE A 539 -0.51 32.44 32.11
CA PHE A 539 -1.78 33.17 32.08
C PHE A 539 -3.01 32.29 32.31
N VAL A 540 -3.02 31.05 31.81
CA VAL A 540 -4.14 30.11 32.04
C VAL A 540 -4.20 29.64 33.49
N LEU A 541 -3.09 29.11 34.03
CA LEU A 541 -3.05 28.54 35.38
C LEU A 541 -3.28 29.60 36.47
N ASN A 542 -2.85 30.84 36.25
CA ASN A 542 -3.12 31.91 37.19
C ASN A 542 -4.63 32.09 37.42
N VAL A 543 -5.41 32.24 36.34
CA VAL A 543 -6.86 32.52 36.42
C VAL A 543 -7.62 31.32 37.00
N ASP A 544 -7.17 30.10 36.72
CA ASP A 544 -7.74 28.85 37.24
C ASP A 544 -7.58 28.74 38.77
N ILE A 545 -6.39 29.07 39.30
CA ILE A 545 -6.02 28.78 40.70
C ILE A 545 -6.33 29.96 41.64
N ASN A 546 -5.71 31.12 41.39
CA ASN A 546 -5.71 32.26 42.32
C ASN A 546 -6.38 33.52 41.74
N ASN A 547 -6.38 33.65 40.41
CA ASN A 547 -6.81 34.80 39.63
C ASN A 547 -6.11 36.12 40.03
N ASP A 548 -4.90 36.03 40.59
CA ASP A 548 -4.09 37.18 40.96
C ASP A 548 -3.25 37.61 39.76
N THR A 549 -3.77 38.58 39.01
CA THR A 549 -3.07 39.15 37.84
C THR A 549 -1.65 39.62 38.20
N LEU A 550 -1.42 40.11 39.43
CA LEU A 550 -0.12 40.59 39.89
C LEU A 550 0.93 39.47 39.92
N GLN A 551 0.56 38.25 40.36
CA GLN A 551 1.46 37.08 40.40
C GLN A 551 1.95 36.72 38.99
N SER A 552 1.03 36.54 38.04
CA SER A 552 1.42 36.22 36.65
C SER A 552 2.33 37.28 36.03
N LEU A 553 2.08 38.57 36.31
CA LEU A 553 2.90 39.66 35.81
C LEU A 553 4.27 39.71 36.49
N LYS A 554 4.35 39.42 37.78
CA LYS A 554 5.61 39.37 38.55
C LYS A 554 6.52 38.27 38.02
N LEU A 555 5.99 37.07 37.75
CA LEU A 555 6.75 35.98 37.14
C LEU A 555 7.20 36.31 35.70
N VAL A 556 6.30 36.85 34.86
CA VAL A 556 6.66 37.25 33.49
C VAL A 556 7.74 38.34 33.47
N GLU A 557 7.62 39.37 34.31
CA GLU A 557 8.62 40.43 34.47
C GLU A 557 9.97 39.88 34.93
N PHE A 558 9.97 38.90 35.85
CA PHE A 558 11.19 38.23 36.30
C PHE A 558 11.87 37.41 35.18
N LEU A 559 11.11 36.59 34.45
CA LEU A 559 11.62 35.76 33.36
C LEU A 559 12.14 36.61 32.18
N ILE A 560 11.53 37.77 31.90
CA ILE A 560 12.05 38.75 30.94
C ILE A 560 13.39 39.33 31.44
N ASN A 561 13.47 39.72 32.71
CA ASN A 561 14.70 40.30 33.29
C ASN A 561 15.87 39.30 33.30
N LYS A 562 15.60 38.01 33.49
CA LYS A 562 16.58 36.90 33.37
C LYS A 562 16.93 36.57 31.91
N LYS A 563 16.21 37.14 30.92
CA LYS A 563 16.28 36.82 29.49
C LYS A 563 15.89 35.37 29.14
N PHE A 564 15.11 34.72 30.00
CA PHE A 564 14.59 33.37 29.76
C PHE A 564 13.47 33.39 28.70
N ILE A 565 12.60 34.41 28.73
CA ILE A 565 11.61 34.68 27.69
C ILE A 565 11.84 36.07 27.09
N THR A 566 11.48 36.23 25.82
CA THR A 566 11.49 37.52 25.11
C THR A 566 10.09 38.13 25.02
N LEU A 567 9.99 39.42 24.69
CA LEU A 567 8.69 40.07 24.42
C LEU A 567 7.89 39.35 23.33
N LYS A 568 8.58 38.82 22.30
CA LYS A 568 7.93 38.00 21.26
C LYS A 568 7.33 36.71 21.80
N ASN A 569 7.91 36.11 22.85
CA ASN A 569 7.32 34.94 23.50
C ASN A 569 6.10 35.32 24.35
N VAL A 570 6.06 36.53 24.92
CA VAL A 570 4.87 37.07 25.60
C VAL A 570 3.72 37.23 24.59
N GLU A 571 3.99 37.84 23.44
CA GLU A 571 3.02 38.00 22.35
C GLU A 571 2.57 36.66 21.77
N GLY A 572 3.51 35.75 21.46
CA GLY A 572 3.20 34.41 20.96
C GLY A 572 2.37 33.58 21.94
N GLY A 573 2.70 33.62 23.24
CA GLY A 573 1.92 32.93 24.26
C GLY A 573 0.48 33.47 24.40
N LEU A 574 0.26 34.78 24.22
CA LEU A 574 -1.10 35.35 24.18
C LEU A 574 -1.88 34.91 22.94
N ILE A 575 -1.23 34.80 21.79
CA ILE A 575 -1.85 34.26 20.57
C ILE A 575 -2.24 32.79 20.79
N GLU A 576 -1.40 31.98 21.45
CA GLU A 576 -1.75 30.61 21.82
C GLU A 576 -2.89 30.51 22.86
N VAL A 577 -3.04 31.49 23.76
CA VAL A 577 -4.21 31.60 24.64
C VAL A 577 -5.45 31.94 23.83
N MET A 578 -5.36 32.88 22.88
CA MET A 578 -6.46 33.28 22.01
C MET A 578 -6.96 32.12 21.15
N HIS A 579 -6.06 31.34 20.54
CA HIS A 579 -6.43 30.16 19.74
C HIS A 579 -7.13 29.08 20.57
N ALA A 580 -6.75 28.90 21.83
CA ALA A 580 -7.36 27.94 22.75
C ALA A 580 -8.54 28.53 23.57
N LEU A 581 -8.98 29.76 23.29
CA LEU A 581 -9.90 30.49 24.15
C LEU A 581 -11.26 29.79 24.32
N LYS A 582 -11.77 29.16 23.25
CA LYS A 582 -13.04 28.41 23.28
C LYS A 582 -13.00 27.23 24.25
N ASP A 583 -11.91 26.48 24.25
CA ASP A 583 -11.74 25.32 25.14
C ASP A 583 -11.55 25.79 26.58
N ILE A 584 -10.75 26.83 26.81
CA ILE A 584 -10.52 27.42 28.14
C ILE A 584 -11.84 27.95 28.76
N ILE A 585 -12.79 28.43 27.96
CA ILE A 585 -14.12 28.88 28.44
C ILE A 585 -14.95 27.70 29.00
N LEU A 586 -14.76 26.48 28.52
CA LEU A 586 -15.48 25.30 29.02
C LEU A 586 -15.12 25.00 30.48
N ASP A 587 -13.83 25.14 30.82
CA ASP A 587 -13.32 24.97 32.19
C ASP A 587 -13.54 26.24 33.04
N ILE A 588 -13.30 27.42 32.45
CA ILE A 588 -13.29 28.71 33.14
C ILE A 588 -14.20 29.73 32.40
N PRO A 589 -15.53 29.72 32.63
CA PRO A 589 -16.49 30.54 31.87
C PRO A 589 -16.25 32.06 31.92
N LYS A 590 -15.52 32.56 32.92
CA LYS A 590 -15.18 33.99 33.08
C LYS A 590 -13.81 34.37 32.51
N TYR A 591 -13.04 33.42 32.00
CA TYR A 591 -11.68 33.65 31.48
C TYR A 591 -11.58 34.82 30.48
N PRO A 592 -12.53 35.05 29.55
CA PRO A 592 -12.49 36.21 28.65
C PRO A 592 -12.40 37.57 29.36
N THR A 593 -13.03 37.71 30.52
CA THR A 593 -12.99 38.95 31.32
C THR A 593 -11.66 39.12 32.06
N HIS A 594 -11.06 38.02 32.52
CA HIS A 594 -9.75 38.03 33.18
C HIS A 594 -8.61 38.25 32.18
N LEU A 595 -8.70 37.65 31.00
CA LEU A 595 -7.76 37.86 29.91
C LEU A 595 -7.74 39.33 29.45
N LYS A 596 -8.90 40.00 29.37
CA LYS A 596 -8.98 41.45 29.11
C LYS A 596 -8.20 42.30 30.13
N ASN A 597 -8.26 41.94 31.41
CA ASN A 597 -7.47 42.61 32.46
C ASN A 597 -5.96 42.36 32.26
N ILE A 598 -5.56 41.10 32.01
CA ILE A 598 -4.17 40.71 31.75
C ILE A 598 -3.58 41.51 30.58
N ILE A 599 -4.22 41.50 29.40
CA ILE A 599 -3.68 42.20 28.21
C ILE A 599 -3.62 43.73 28.40
N THR A 600 -4.57 44.32 29.14
CA THR A 600 -4.54 45.75 29.47
C THR A 600 -3.35 46.11 30.35
N GLN A 601 -3.01 45.27 31.34
CA GLN A 601 -1.84 45.49 32.19
C GLN A 601 -0.51 45.24 31.46
N LEU A 602 -0.46 44.25 30.56
CA LEU A 602 0.70 43.99 29.69
C LEU A 602 0.96 45.15 28.72
N LEU A 603 -0.08 45.73 28.12
CA LEU A 603 0.02 46.92 27.26
C LEU A 603 0.55 48.13 28.06
N ASN A 604 0.01 48.38 29.26
CA ASN A 604 0.47 49.45 30.14
C ASN A 604 1.95 49.30 30.55
N LYS A 605 2.43 48.06 30.75
CA LYS A 605 3.85 47.73 31.00
C LYS A 605 4.72 47.70 29.73
N LYS A 606 4.14 47.88 28.54
CA LYS A 606 4.80 47.78 27.22
C LYS A 606 5.46 46.42 26.96
N TYR A 607 4.86 45.35 27.47
CA TYR A 607 5.31 43.98 27.19
C TYR A 607 4.70 43.38 25.92
N ILE A 608 3.69 44.05 25.35
CA ILE A 608 3.04 43.68 24.09
C ILE A 608 2.85 44.93 23.21
N THR A 609 2.77 44.72 21.90
CA THR A 609 2.39 45.74 20.92
C THR A 609 0.88 46.03 20.92
N GLN A 610 0.51 47.19 20.36
CA GLN A 610 -0.90 47.57 20.17
C GLN A 610 -1.61 46.58 19.21
N ASP A 611 -0.92 46.11 18.16
CA ASP A 611 -1.48 45.20 17.17
C ASP A 611 -1.90 43.85 17.81
N VAL A 612 -1.08 43.32 18.73
CA VAL A 612 -1.40 42.11 19.50
C VAL A 612 -2.54 42.36 20.49
N PHE A 613 -2.56 43.51 21.17
CA PHE A 613 -3.67 43.89 22.05
C PHE A 613 -5.00 43.97 21.29
N ASP A 614 -5.02 44.63 20.12
CA ASP A 614 -6.22 44.77 19.28
C ASP A 614 -6.68 43.42 18.72
N THR A 615 -5.74 42.55 18.33
CA THR A 615 -6.02 41.20 17.82
C THR A 615 -6.65 40.32 18.89
N VAL A 616 -6.03 40.23 20.07
CA VAL A 616 -6.54 39.42 21.19
C VAL A 616 -7.86 40.00 21.73
N SER A 617 -8.02 41.32 21.78
CA SER A 617 -9.28 41.95 22.19
C SER A 617 -10.44 41.59 21.26
N LYS A 618 -10.24 41.61 19.94
CA LYS A 618 -11.25 41.15 18.96
C LYS A 618 -11.59 39.67 19.14
N GLY A 619 -10.59 38.81 19.34
CA GLY A 619 -10.79 37.38 19.59
C GLY A 619 -11.59 37.10 20.87
N ILE A 620 -11.43 37.93 21.90
CA ILE A 620 -12.24 37.91 23.12
C ILE A 620 -13.68 38.32 22.83
N ASP A 621 -13.90 39.41 22.09
CA ASP A 621 -15.25 39.92 21.79
C ASP A 621 -16.07 38.94 20.92
N THR A 622 -15.42 38.18 20.03
CA THR A 622 -16.08 37.11 19.26
C THR A 622 -16.47 35.87 20.06
N CYS A 623 -16.03 35.75 21.32
CA CYS A 623 -16.37 34.64 22.21
C CYS A 623 -17.31 35.04 23.37
N ILE A 624 -17.64 36.33 23.50
CA ILE A 624 -18.56 36.88 24.51
C ILE A 624 -19.96 37.14 23.94
N ASN A 625 -20.05 37.32 22.61
CA ASN A 625 -21.31 37.42 21.86
C ASN A 625 -21.73 36.04 21.31
#